data_AF-A0A9D8HL81-F1
#
_entry.id   AF-A0A9D8HL81-F1
#
_cell.length_a   1.000
_cell.length_b   1.000
_cell.length_c   1.000
_cell.angle_alpha   90.00
_cell.angle_beta   90.00
_cell.angle_gamma   90.00
#
_symmetry.space_group_name_H-M   'P 1'
#
loop_
_entity.id
_entity.type
_entity.pdbx_description
1 polymer ?
#
loop_
_entity_poly.entity_id
_entity_poly.type
_entity_poly.pdbx_seq_one_letter_code
_entity_poly.pdbx_strand_id
1 'polypeptide(L)'
;MPSSYYPMFYKQKNKIIIRAFALVMTIALLSFLQGCFAALKEDKEAKVTVIESAESAQNGHEDKSQPQEHIIEDLSSLDISFDIFQKNTYGQYFEKGNPVYFSITGLDNKLNNQENDSSKKKYRWEIGKDEILYGEKISYIFEDAQEYEVSLIVYNESFSKTEKAKIEILDINKPVDILKQYNCSVSAEYILKNNGPGNIKDAALYIALPQTDRPFQQVLNIYLKNNNLEEIFDNNWNLISKLHLGNLDEGEEISVMLTNDVIINEFEFISSNVSSFENDVNEKDIELYTGSEPFIEANNAFIKDIVKNVSGGETDPKIIAERLYDFVRANIEYDYEKLDSGYFEYRTATEILNAKKGICTDYSILYTTLCRAANIPARVITGIPVLGILQEEGGQLRYGHAWVEIKLDSYGWIPLDITNNRSFMSNNHMLNLKTYEGIYNTEGNSPGSVSNTVPIGFTYFWDGGARPDIFSEVIY
;
A
#
# COMPACT_ATOMS: atom_id res chain seq x y z
N MET A 1 30.12 -34.01 -6.75
CA MET A 1 28.95 -34.50 -7.50
C MET A 1 28.49 -35.83 -6.90
N PRO A 2 27.19 -36.13 -6.82
CA PRO A 2 26.28 -35.34 -5.99
C PRO A 2 25.37 -36.22 -5.10
N SER A 3 25.03 -35.75 -3.90
CA SER A 3 23.88 -36.25 -3.14
C SER A 3 22.81 -35.16 -3.11
N SER A 4 21.81 -35.30 -3.96
CA SER A 4 20.65 -34.43 -4.07
C SER A 4 19.83 -34.42 -2.77
N TYR A 5 19.90 -33.32 -2.02
CA TYR A 5 18.93 -33.01 -0.97
C TYR A 5 17.84 -32.11 -1.55
N TYR A 6 16.67 -32.69 -1.78
CA TYR A 6 15.43 -31.94 -2.04
C TYR A 6 15.08 -31.08 -0.82
N PRO A 7 14.50 -29.87 -0.99
CA PRO A 7 13.88 -29.16 0.11
C PRO A 7 12.74 -30.01 0.69
N MET A 8 12.66 -30.08 2.01
CA MET A 8 11.64 -30.86 2.69
C MET A 8 10.33 -30.06 2.68
N PHE A 9 9.43 -30.41 1.77
CA PHE A 9 8.14 -29.75 1.61
C PHE A 9 7.30 -29.77 2.88
N TYR A 10 6.51 -28.71 3.04
CA TYR A 10 5.46 -28.59 4.04
C TYR A 10 4.61 -29.87 4.05
N LYS A 11 4.50 -30.50 5.23
CA LYS A 11 3.68 -31.70 5.40
C LYS A 11 2.87 -31.57 6.69
N GLN A 12 1.98 -30.59 6.69
CA GLN A 12 1.03 -30.40 7.78
C GLN A 12 0.24 -31.70 8.00
N LYS A 13 0.29 -32.23 9.23
CA LYS A 13 -0.56 -33.35 9.63
C LYS A 13 -1.96 -32.83 9.90
N ASN A 14 -2.80 -32.85 8.88
CA ASN A 14 -4.22 -32.56 8.94
C ASN A 14 -4.90 -33.12 10.20
N LYS A 15 -5.44 -32.23 11.05
CA LYS A 15 -6.57 -32.56 11.92
C LYS A 15 -7.86 -32.23 11.19
N ILE A 16 -8.44 -33.28 10.62
CA ILE A 16 -9.67 -33.26 9.84
C ILE A 16 -10.83 -32.66 10.65
N ILE A 17 -11.41 -31.55 10.16
CA ILE A 17 -12.76 -31.12 10.51
C ILE A 17 -13.59 -31.14 9.22
N ILE A 18 -14.42 -32.17 9.05
CA ILE A 18 -15.35 -32.27 7.91
C ILE A 18 -16.52 -31.32 8.19
N ARG A 19 -16.65 -30.26 7.39
CA ARG A 19 -17.93 -29.54 7.20
C ARG A 19 -18.46 -29.81 5.80
N ALA A 20 -19.53 -30.59 5.71
CA ALA A 20 -20.21 -30.86 4.46
C ALA A 20 -21.13 -29.67 4.10
N PHE A 21 -20.76 -28.89 3.08
CA PHE A 21 -21.59 -27.82 2.51
C PHE A 21 -21.59 -27.86 0.98
N ALA A 22 -22.26 -28.86 0.42
CA ALA A 22 -22.40 -29.05 -1.02
C ALA A 22 -23.78 -29.62 -1.42
N LEU A 23 -24.89 -29.07 -0.88
CA LEU A 23 -26.25 -29.45 -1.32
C LEU A 23 -27.38 -28.42 -1.06
N VAL A 24 -27.14 -27.12 -1.29
CA VAL A 24 -28.21 -26.08 -1.19
C VAL A 24 -28.24 -25.11 -2.39
N MET A 25 -27.12 -24.88 -3.07
CA MET A 25 -26.96 -23.89 -4.15
C MET A 25 -27.60 -24.25 -5.52
N THR A 26 -28.56 -25.18 -5.57
CA THR A 26 -29.23 -25.57 -6.84
C THR A 26 -30.75 -25.39 -6.83
N ILE A 27 -31.35 -24.94 -5.73
CA ILE A 27 -32.81 -24.76 -5.62
C ILE A 27 -33.22 -23.27 -5.63
N ALA A 28 -32.31 -22.35 -5.29
CA ALA A 28 -32.62 -20.91 -5.23
C ALA A 28 -32.67 -20.19 -6.61
N LEU A 29 -32.06 -20.74 -7.67
CA LEU A 29 -31.99 -20.07 -8.98
C LEU A 29 -33.25 -20.22 -9.85
N LEU A 30 -34.19 -21.08 -9.48
CA LEU A 30 -35.38 -21.41 -10.29
C LEU A 30 -36.65 -20.63 -9.89
N SER A 31 -36.66 -19.96 -8.73
CA SER A 31 -37.81 -19.18 -8.24
C SER A 31 -37.75 -17.68 -8.56
N PHE A 32 -36.61 -17.15 -9.03
CA PHE A 32 -36.48 -15.72 -9.39
C PHE A 32 -36.85 -15.41 -10.85
N LEU A 33 -36.75 -16.39 -11.76
CA LEU A 33 -36.98 -16.19 -13.20
C LEU A 33 -38.46 -16.23 -13.65
N GLN A 34 -39.41 -16.43 -12.73
CA GLN A 34 -40.85 -16.32 -13.02
C GLN A 34 -41.50 -15.02 -12.52
N GLY A 35 -40.76 -14.13 -11.84
CA GLY A 35 -41.30 -12.87 -11.30
C GLY A 35 -41.30 -11.67 -12.25
N CYS A 36 -40.43 -11.65 -13.27
CA CYS A 36 -40.16 -10.44 -14.06
C CYS A 36 -40.95 -10.29 -15.38
N PHE A 37 -41.93 -11.16 -15.67
CA PHE A 37 -42.71 -11.14 -16.91
C PHE A 37 -44.20 -10.81 -16.72
N ALA A 38 -44.51 -9.82 -15.86
CA ALA A 38 -45.89 -9.40 -15.60
C ALA A 38 -46.08 -7.91 -15.19
N ALA A 39 -45.30 -6.96 -15.73
CA ALA A 39 -45.50 -5.52 -15.45
C ALA A 39 -44.98 -4.56 -16.55
N LEU A 40 -45.27 -4.82 -17.83
CA LEU A 40 -44.95 -3.88 -18.93
C LEU A 40 -46.12 -3.74 -19.91
N LYS A 41 -47.07 -2.85 -19.58
CA LYS A 41 -47.95 -2.12 -20.51
C LYS A 41 -48.84 -1.13 -19.74
N GLU A 42 -48.57 0.16 -19.90
CA GLU A 42 -49.49 1.15 -20.50
C GLU A 42 -48.91 2.57 -20.42
N ASP A 43 -49.00 3.31 -21.52
CA ASP A 43 -48.62 4.72 -21.63
C ASP A 43 -49.62 5.63 -20.88
N LYS A 44 -49.14 6.79 -20.37
CA LYS A 44 -49.61 8.12 -20.85
C LYS A 44 -48.96 9.33 -20.18
N GLU A 45 -48.57 10.26 -21.05
CA GLU A 45 -48.60 11.73 -20.94
C GLU A 45 -48.70 12.37 -19.53
N ALA A 46 -47.62 13.03 -19.10
CA ALA A 46 -47.68 14.00 -18.01
C ALA A 46 -48.30 15.34 -18.48
N LYS A 47 -49.36 15.80 -17.80
CA LYS A 47 -49.93 17.14 -17.95
C LYS A 47 -49.73 17.96 -16.68
N VAL A 48 -49.30 19.20 -16.86
CA VAL A 48 -49.17 20.23 -15.81
C VAL A 48 -50.51 20.59 -15.21
N THR A 49 -50.59 20.82 -13.90
CA THR A 49 -51.59 21.72 -13.30
C THR A 49 -51.02 22.40 -12.05
N VAL A 50 -51.08 23.73 -12.03
CA VAL A 50 -50.76 24.60 -10.89
C VAL A 50 -51.97 24.68 -9.97
N ILE A 51 -51.76 24.78 -8.64
CA ILE A 51 -52.83 25.11 -7.69
C ILE A 51 -52.39 26.32 -6.86
N GLU A 52 -53.11 27.43 -7.02
CA GLU A 52 -53.07 28.60 -6.14
C GLU A 52 -54.22 28.57 -5.13
N SER A 53 -53.99 29.07 -3.91
CA SER A 53 -54.95 29.72 -2.98
C SER A 53 -54.33 29.74 -1.56
N ALA A 54 -54.57 30.73 -0.69
CA ALA A 54 -55.07 32.10 -0.85
C ALA A 54 -54.65 32.94 0.40
N GLU A 55 -54.78 34.26 0.33
CA GLU A 55 -54.55 35.24 1.42
C GLU A 55 -55.54 35.00 2.60
N SER A 56 -55.41 35.45 3.86
CA SER A 56 -54.60 36.48 4.56
C SER A 56 -54.62 36.15 6.09
N ALA A 57 -54.12 36.90 7.09
CA ALA A 57 -53.56 38.27 7.18
C ALA A 57 -52.63 38.47 8.42
N GLN A 58 -51.84 39.54 8.38
CA GLN A 58 -51.32 40.41 9.47
C GLN A 58 -51.11 39.88 10.91
N ASN A 59 -49.85 39.94 11.36
CA ASN A 59 -49.41 41.03 12.25
C ASN A 59 -47.92 41.32 12.04
N GLY A 60 -47.53 42.59 12.19
CA GLY A 60 -46.21 43.05 11.77
C GLY A 60 -45.18 43.17 12.90
N HIS A 61 -43.91 43.03 12.52
CA HIS A 61 -42.82 43.78 13.13
C HIS A 61 -41.79 44.08 12.04
N GLU A 62 -41.42 45.35 11.89
CA GLU A 62 -40.28 45.75 11.09
C GLU A 62 -38.99 45.34 11.82
N ASP A 63 -38.08 44.67 11.12
CA ASP A 63 -36.66 44.76 11.45
C ASP A 63 -35.83 44.90 10.16
N LYS A 64 -34.72 45.63 10.25
CA LYS A 64 -34.00 46.19 9.12
C LYS A 64 -32.95 45.22 8.61
N SER A 65 -33.30 44.39 7.64
CA SER A 65 -32.30 43.68 6.84
C SER A 65 -31.54 44.68 5.95
N GLN A 66 -30.30 45.00 6.34
CA GLN A 66 -29.30 45.36 5.33
C GLN A 66 -29.08 44.14 4.42
N PRO A 67 -28.82 44.32 3.12
CA PRO A 67 -28.38 43.20 2.30
C PRO A 67 -27.05 42.69 2.85
N GLN A 68 -26.95 41.39 3.13
CA GLN A 68 -25.63 40.77 3.26
C GLN A 68 -24.95 40.88 1.90
N GLU A 69 -23.87 41.63 1.82
CA GLU A 69 -22.99 41.62 0.65
C GLU A 69 -22.46 40.19 0.49
N HIS A 70 -22.78 39.54 -0.63
CA HIS A 70 -22.05 38.36 -1.04
C HIS A 70 -20.59 38.77 -1.23
N ILE A 71 -19.74 38.40 -0.28
CA ILE A 71 -18.29 38.50 -0.42
C ILE A 71 -17.92 37.54 -1.56
N ILE A 72 -17.70 38.10 -2.76
CA ILE A 72 -16.99 37.40 -3.82
C ILE A 72 -15.57 37.24 -3.29
N GLU A 73 -15.20 36.03 -2.87
CA GLU A 73 -13.84 35.76 -2.41
C GLU A 73 -12.86 36.09 -3.54
N ASP A 74 -11.90 36.98 -3.26
CA ASP A 74 -10.85 37.35 -4.20
C ASP A 74 -9.80 36.24 -4.29
N LEU A 75 -10.16 35.20 -5.05
CA LEU A 75 -9.34 34.03 -5.33
C LEU A 75 -8.04 34.36 -6.10
N SER A 76 -7.80 35.62 -6.50
CA SER A 76 -6.48 36.04 -7.03
C SER A 76 -5.35 35.89 -6.00
N SER A 77 -5.70 35.87 -4.71
CA SER A 77 -4.79 35.63 -3.58
C SER A 77 -4.52 34.15 -3.29
N LEU A 78 -5.19 33.22 -3.98
CA LEU A 78 -5.09 31.78 -3.73
C LEU A 78 -3.70 31.27 -4.16
N ASP A 79 -2.88 30.89 -3.20
CA ASP A 79 -1.65 30.17 -3.51
C ASP A 79 -2.00 28.77 -4.01
N ILE A 80 -1.37 28.33 -5.10
CA ILE A 80 -1.58 26.99 -5.64
C ILE A 80 -0.22 26.37 -5.87
N SER A 81 -0.08 25.13 -5.45
CA SER A 81 1.12 24.32 -5.66
C SER A 81 0.67 22.88 -5.94
N PHE A 82 1.61 22.03 -6.31
CA PHE A 82 1.35 20.61 -6.37
C PHE A 82 2.61 19.81 -6.10
N ASP A 83 2.42 18.65 -5.49
CA ASP A 83 3.44 17.62 -5.37
C ASP A 83 3.40 16.71 -6.60
N ILE A 84 4.59 16.33 -7.06
CA ILE A 84 4.80 15.27 -8.05
C ILE A 84 5.63 14.19 -7.37
N PHE A 85 5.17 12.95 -7.45
CA PHE A 85 5.83 11.83 -6.80
C PHE A 85 5.83 10.59 -7.68
N GLN A 86 6.95 9.87 -7.71
CA GLN A 86 6.97 8.46 -8.05
C GLN A 86 7.76 7.73 -6.99
N LYS A 87 7.32 6.51 -6.72
CA LYS A 87 8.02 5.58 -5.85
C LYS A 87 9.47 5.44 -6.28
N ASN A 88 10.38 5.52 -5.31
CA ASN A 88 11.84 5.45 -5.48
C ASN A 88 12.52 6.66 -6.14
N THR A 89 11.79 7.67 -6.65
CA THR A 89 12.40 8.85 -7.29
C THR A 89 12.00 10.14 -6.56
N TYR A 90 12.93 10.70 -5.78
CA TYR A 90 12.66 11.82 -4.89
C TYR A 90 12.64 13.20 -5.58
N GLY A 91 11.98 13.29 -6.74
CA GLY A 91 11.80 14.54 -7.50
C GLY A 91 13.02 15.02 -8.28
N GLN A 92 14.10 14.23 -8.37
CA GLN A 92 15.24 14.52 -9.23
C GLN A 92 14.97 14.16 -10.70
N TYR A 93 14.29 13.03 -10.90
CA TYR A 93 13.80 12.47 -12.16
C TYR A 93 12.63 11.53 -11.85
N PHE A 94 12.03 10.92 -12.87
CA PHE A 94 11.06 9.83 -12.74
C PHE A 94 11.38 8.69 -13.72
N GLU A 95 11.15 7.44 -13.32
CA GLU A 95 11.33 6.26 -14.18
C GLU A 95 10.17 6.11 -15.16
N LYS A 96 10.51 5.94 -16.44
CA LYS A 96 9.59 5.52 -17.50
C LYS A 96 8.86 4.22 -17.13
N GLY A 97 7.60 4.10 -17.54
CA GLY A 97 6.78 2.90 -17.39
C GLY A 97 6.26 2.62 -15.98
N ASN A 98 6.64 3.41 -14.98
CA ASN A 98 6.11 3.40 -13.62
C ASN A 98 5.11 4.58 -13.43
N PRO A 99 4.03 4.43 -12.63
CA PRO A 99 3.07 5.53 -12.40
C PRO A 99 3.70 6.72 -11.68
N VAL A 100 3.58 7.91 -12.24
CA VAL A 100 3.85 9.19 -11.56
C VAL A 100 2.53 9.75 -11.05
N TYR A 101 2.50 10.13 -9.78
CA TYR A 101 1.35 10.70 -9.09
C TYR A 101 1.49 12.21 -9.00
N PHE A 102 0.36 12.91 -9.14
CA PHE A 102 0.27 14.36 -9.00
C PHE A 102 -0.86 14.69 -8.03
N SER A 103 -0.59 15.54 -7.04
CA SER A 103 -1.56 15.93 -6.02
C SER A 103 -1.48 17.44 -5.76
N ILE A 104 -2.62 18.11 -5.71
CA ILE A 104 -2.67 19.55 -5.41
C ILE A 104 -2.29 19.79 -3.94
N THR A 105 -1.52 20.85 -3.70
CA THR A 105 -1.06 21.29 -2.37
C THR A 105 -1.23 22.80 -2.20
N GLY A 106 -1.16 23.29 -0.96
CA GLY A 106 -1.24 24.74 -0.67
C GLY A 106 -2.66 25.35 -0.67
N LEU A 107 -3.69 24.58 -1.01
CA LEU A 107 -5.08 24.96 -0.76
C LEU A 107 -5.37 24.93 0.75
N ASP A 108 -5.22 26.07 1.41
CA ASP A 108 -5.36 26.24 2.86
C ASP A 108 -6.71 25.66 3.36
N ASN A 109 -6.68 24.77 4.35
CA ASN A 109 -7.83 24.04 4.90
C ASN A 109 -8.96 24.92 5.50
N LYS A 110 -8.85 26.25 5.41
CA LYS A 110 -9.84 27.22 5.89
C LYS A 110 -11.04 27.38 4.96
N LEU A 111 -10.92 27.05 3.67
CA LEU A 111 -12.00 27.25 2.68
C LEU A 111 -12.96 26.05 2.54
N ASN A 112 -12.56 24.85 2.96
CA ASN A 112 -13.41 23.65 2.84
C ASN A 112 -14.50 23.53 3.93
N ASN A 113 -14.50 24.42 4.93
CA ASN A 113 -15.46 24.40 6.05
C ASN A 113 -16.61 25.42 5.91
N GLN A 114 -16.82 26.00 4.73
CA GLN A 114 -18.08 26.70 4.42
C GLN A 114 -18.82 26.00 3.28
N GLU A 115 -19.76 25.13 3.67
CA GLU A 115 -20.87 24.74 2.80
C GLU A 115 -21.72 25.99 2.49
N ASN A 116 -21.37 26.73 1.42
CA ASN A 116 -22.27 27.65 0.73
C ASN A 116 -21.75 27.99 -0.68
N ASP A 117 -22.05 27.10 -1.61
CA ASP A 117 -22.47 27.40 -2.99
C ASP A 117 -21.86 28.64 -3.71
N SER A 118 -20.54 28.64 -3.91
CA SER A 118 -19.89 29.53 -4.88
C SER A 118 -18.91 28.76 -5.78
N SER A 119 -19.47 27.93 -6.66
CA SER A 119 -18.79 27.17 -7.73
C SER A 119 -17.73 26.15 -7.27
N LYS A 120 -18.05 24.84 -7.41
CA LYS A 120 -17.07 23.77 -7.19
C LYS A 120 -15.83 23.99 -8.07
N LYS A 121 -14.67 24.17 -7.42
CA LYS A 121 -13.36 24.25 -8.09
C LYS A 121 -13.17 23.01 -8.95
N LYS A 122 -12.70 23.23 -10.18
CA LYS A 122 -12.38 22.19 -11.16
C LYS A 122 -10.88 22.20 -11.38
N TYR A 123 -10.34 21.02 -11.64
CA TYR A 123 -8.91 20.78 -11.72
C TYR A 123 -8.64 20.04 -13.02
N ARG A 124 -7.85 20.66 -13.90
CA ARG A 124 -7.37 20.08 -15.15
C ARG A 124 -5.86 19.98 -15.09
N TRP A 125 -5.33 18.83 -15.47
CA TRP A 125 -3.90 18.61 -15.66
C TRP A 125 -3.63 18.49 -17.14
N GLU A 126 -2.58 19.17 -17.61
CA GLU A 126 -2.05 19.05 -18.97
C GLU A 126 -0.64 18.48 -18.87
N ILE A 127 -0.39 17.34 -19.55
CA ILE A 127 0.89 16.63 -19.52
C ILE A 127 1.45 16.60 -20.95
N GLY A 128 2.61 17.21 -21.16
CA GLY A 128 3.20 17.32 -22.49
C GLY A 128 2.35 18.21 -23.41
N LYS A 129 1.89 17.67 -24.54
CA LYS A 129 1.16 18.44 -25.58
C LYS A 129 -0.32 18.08 -25.71
N ASP A 130 -0.67 16.82 -25.49
CA ASP A 130 -1.94 16.26 -25.94
C ASP A 130 -2.74 15.56 -24.81
N GLU A 131 -2.13 15.28 -23.66
CA GLU A 131 -2.76 14.53 -22.57
C GLU A 131 -3.43 15.46 -21.55
N ILE A 132 -4.71 15.19 -21.29
CA ILE A 132 -5.56 16.00 -20.40
C ILE A 132 -6.28 15.09 -19.40
N LEU A 133 -6.02 15.33 -18.11
CA LEU A 133 -6.62 14.61 -16.99
C LEU A 133 -7.37 15.58 -16.06
N TYR A 134 -8.25 15.04 -15.22
CA TYR A 134 -9.09 15.84 -14.31
C TYR A 134 -9.14 15.23 -12.90
N GLY A 135 -9.09 16.08 -11.88
CA GLY A 135 -9.17 15.67 -10.47
C GLY A 135 -8.14 16.37 -9.57
N GLU A 136 -8.37 16.33 -8.25
CA GLU A 136 -7.44 16.85 -7.23
C GLU A 136 -6.17 15.99 -7.09
N LYS A 137 -6.29 14.71 -7.46
CA LYS A 137 -5.20 13.75 -7.56
C LYS A 137 -5.34 13.00 -8.88
N ILE A 138 -4.24 12.75 -9.56
CA ILE A 138 -4.16 11.94 -10.77
C ILE A 138 -2.92 11.04 -10.72
N SER A 139 -2.87 10.04 -11.60
CA SER A 139 -1.63 9.35 -11.95
C SER A 139 -1.51 9.25 -13.47
N TYR A 140 -0.27 9.17 -13.96
CA TYR A 140 0.04 9.01 -15.38
C TYR A 140 1.29 8.14 -15.55
N ILE A 141 1.31 7.31 -16.59
CA ILE A 141 2.47 6.46 -16.94
C ILE A 141 3.12 7.04 -18.19
N PHE A 142 4.38 7.46 -18.04
CA PHE A 142 5.17 7.98 -19.16
C PHE A 142 5.85 6.82 -19.90
N GLU A 143 5.57 6.67 -21.19
CA GLU A 143 6.15 5.60 -22.04
C GLU A 143 7.41 6.04 -22.81
N ASP A 144 7.66 7.36 -22.92
CA ASP A 144 8.85 7.93 -23.55
C ASP A 144 9.74 8.62 -22.51
N ALA A 145 11.06 8.45 -22.64
CA ALA A 145 12.05 9.11 -21.79
C ALA A 145 12.47 10.45 -22.42
N GLN A 146 12.01 11.56 -21.83
CA GLN A 146 12.26 12.94 -22.24
C GLN A 146 11.86 13.92 -21.12
N GLU A 147 12.15 15.21 -21.31
CA GLU A 147 11.57 16.27 -20.47
C GLU A 147 10.09 16.50 -20.83
N TYR A 148 9.22 16.61 -19.83
CA TYR A 148 7.82 17.00 -19.97
C TYR A 148 7.55 18.30 -19.21
N GLU A 149 6.73 19.17 -19.79
CA GLU A 149 6.03 20.21 -19.04
C GLU A 149 4.71 19.65 -18.53
N VAL A 150 4.42 19.90 -17.25
CA VAL A 150 3.15 19.55 -16.60
C VAL A 150 2.51 20.83 -16.08
N SER A 151 1.24 21.06 -16.41
CA SER A 151 0.48 22.22 -15.95
C SER A 151 -0.74 21.79 -15.15
N LEU A 152 -0.87 22.32 -13.94
CA LEU A 152 -2.11 22.27 -13.15
C LEU A 152 -2.92 23.54 -13.43
N ILE A 153 -4.15 23.39 -13.90
CA ILE A 153 -5.13 24.47 -14.05
C ILE A 153 -6.24 24.29 -13.02
N VAL A 154 -6.33 25.22 -12.07
CA VAL A 154 -7.41 25.33 -11.09
C VAL A 154 -8.38 26.41 -11.56
N TYR A 155 -9.66 26.05 -11.77
CA TYR A 155 -10.63 26.97 -12.38
C TYR A 155 -12.06 26.80 -11.85
N ASN A 156 -12.87 27.83 -12.02
CA ASN A 156 -14.32 27.79 -11.84
C ASN A 156 -15.00 28.62 -12.94
N GLU A 157 -16.20 29.16 -12.71
CA GLU A 157 -16.92 29.96 -13.73
C GLU A 157 -16.37 31.40 -13.90
N SER A 158 -15.63 31.91 -12.91
CA SER A 158 -15.15 33.30 -12.84
C SER A 158 -13.63 33.44 -12.75
N PHE A 159 -12.91 32.34 -12.54
CA PHE A 159 -11.48 32.31 -12.23
C PHE A 159 -10.77 31.14 -12.91
N SER A 160 -9.50 31.33 -13.27
CA SER A 160 -8.58 30.27 -13.68
C SER A 160 -7.15 30.69 -13.32
N LYS A 161 -6.39 29.80 -12.66
CA LYS A 161 -4.96 29.95 -12.38
C LYS A 161 -4.23 28.69 -12.83
N THR A 162 -3.03 28.86 -13.38
CA THR A 162 -2.18 27.78 -13.86
C THR A 162 -0.86 27.79 -13.11
N GLU A 163 -0.43 26.63 -12.63
CA GLU A 163 0.91 26.38 -12.08
C GLU A 163 1.63 25.36 -12.96
N LYS A 164 2.95 25.46 -13.09
CA LYS A 164 3.73 24.63 -14.03
C LYS A 164 4.98 24.05 -13.41
N ALA A 165 5.27 22.80 -13.76
CA ALA A 165 6.52 22.14 -13.46
C ALA A 165 7.14 21.54 -14.73
N LYS A 166 8.46 21.39 -14.72
CA LYS A 166 9.20 20.54 -15.66
C LYS A 166 9.64 19.29 -14.93
N ILE A 167 9.51 18.14 -15.58
CA ILE A 167 9.95 16.85 -15.06
C ILE A 167 10.77 16.11 -16.10
N GLU A 168 11.80 15.39 -15.66
CA GLU A 168 12.63 14.54 -16.51
C GLU A 168 12.23 13.08 -16.33
N ILE A 169 11.84 12.42 -17.43
CA ILE A 169 11.55 10.98 -17.46
C ILE A 169 12.76 10.25 -18.03
N LEU A 170 13.29 9.27 -17.28
CA LEU A 170 14.46 8.48 -17.67
C LEU A 170 14.09 7.03 -17.95
N ASP A 171 14.75 6.43 -18.96
CA ASP A 171 14.67 5.00 -19.26
C ASP A 171 15.75 4.27 -18.43
N ILE A 172 15.39 3.90 -17.20
CA ILE A 172 16.32 3.27 -16.24
C ILE A 172 16.32 1.75 -16.43
N ASN A 173 17.29 1.26 -17.21
CA ASN A 173 17.49 -0.17 -17.40
C ASN A 173 18.26 -0.78 -16.20
N LYS A 174 17.51 -1.23 -15.17
CA LYS A 174 18.07 -1.91 -13.99
C LYS A 174 18.81 -3.19 -14.45
N PRO A 175 19.99 -3.53 -13.88
CA PRO A 175 20.84 -4.63 -14.35
C PRO A 175 20.31 -6.01 -13.93
N VAL A 176 19.16 -6.40 -14.47
CA VAL A 176 18.49 -7.68 -14.23
C VAL A 176 18.08 -8.35 -15.53
N ASP A 177 18.33 -9.66 -15.62
CA ASP A 177 17.79 -10.48 -16.69
C ASP A 177 16.44 -11.07 -16.24
N ILE A 178 15.38 -10.80 -17.00
CA ILE A 178 14.07 -11.41 -16.78
C ILE A 178 14.10 -12.83 -17.34
N LEU A 179 14.20 -13.81 -16.45
CA LEU A 179 14.26 -15.23 -16.79
C LEU A 179 12.90 -15.75 -17.24
N LYS A 180 11.84 -15.32 -16.55
CA LYS A 180 10.47 -15.72 -16.87
C LYS A 180 9.44 -14.74 -16.31
N GLN A 181 8.38 -14.55 -17.07
CA GLN A 181 7.23 -13.72 -16.70
C GLN A 181 6.03 -14.58 -16.29
N TYR A 182 5.33 -14.16 -15.25
CA TYR A 182 4.13 -14.82 -14.73
C TYR A 182 2.98 -13.81 -14.65
N ASN A 183 1.93 -14.05 -15.41
CA ASN A 183 0.66 -13.34 -15.28
C ASN A 183 -0.19 -14.10 -14.26
N CYS A 184 -0.56 -13.45 -13.17
CA CYS A 184 -1.30 -14.10 -12.08
C CYS A 184 -2.37 -13.16 -11.51
N SER A 185 -3.49 -13.74 -11.09
CA SER A 185 -4.50 -13.06 -10.28
C SER A 185 -4.27 -13.51 -8.84
N VAL A 186 -3.92 -12.58 -7.96
CA VAL A 186 -3.59 -12.84 -6.55
C VAL A 186 -4.64 -12.18 -5.67
N SER A 187 -5.32 -12.98 -4.85
CA SER A 187 -6.38 -12.51 -3.97
C SER A 187 -5.89 -12.32 -2.53
N ALA A 188 -6.68 -11.60 -1.75
CA ALA A 188 -6.59 -11.54 -0.31
C ALA A 188 -8.01 -11.38 0.26
N GLU A 189 -8.45 -12.34 1.06
CA GLU A 189 -9.72 -12.31 1.79
C GLU A 189 -9.47 -11.85 3.22
N TYR A 190 -10.04 -10.71 3.59
CA TYR A 190 -9.95 -10.10 4.92
C TYR A 190 -11.25 -10.39 5.66
N ILE A 191 -11.16 -11.16 6.75
CA ILE A 191 -12.30 -11.60 7.55
C ILE A 191 -12.27 -10.87 8.90
N LEU A 192 -13.40 -10.29 9.30
CA LEU A 192 -13.63 -9.72 10.62
C LEU A 192 -14.92 -10.30 11.20
N LYS A 193 -14.83 -10.80 12.43
CA LYS A 193 -15.96 -11.36 13.17
C LYS A 193 -16.02 -10.83 14.59
N ASN A 194 -17.22 -10.43 15.00
CA ASN A 194 -17.52 -10.05 16.37
C ASN A 194 -18.03 -11.25 17.16
N ASN A 195 -17.23 -11.79 18.10
CA ASN A 195 -17.66 -12.86 19.00
C ASN A 195 -18.35 -12.33 20.27
N GLY A 196 -18.40 -11.02 20.48
CA GLY A 196 -18.99 -10.37 21.65
C GLY A 196 -18.11 -10.40 22.91
N PRO A 197 -18.58 -9.84 24.03
CA PRO A 197 -19.91 -9.25 24.21
C PRO A 197 -20.02 -7.86 23.59
N GLY A 198 -21.20 -7.51 23.09
CA GLY A 198 -21.52 -6.18 22.55
C GLY A 198 -21.17 -5.99 21.08
N ASN A 199 -21.56 -4.84 20.53
CA ASN A 199 -21.49 -4.55 19.10
C ASN A 199 -20.29 -3.65 18.81
N ILE A 200 -19.61 -3.88 17.68
CA ILE A 200 -18.58 -2.95 17.19
C ILE A 200 -19.19 -1.88 16.27
N LYS A 201 -18.60 -0.68 16.30
CA LYS A 201 -19.07 0.52 15.61
C LYS A 201 -17.99 1.12 14.74
N ASP A 202 -18.41 1.72 13.63
CA ASP A 202 -17.54 2.35 12.63
C ASP A 202 -16.30 1.49 12.31
N ALA A 203 -16.56 0.21 12.06
CA ALA A 203 -15.57 -0.71 11.56
C ALA A 203 -15.09 -0.23 10.18
N ALA A 204 -13.78 -0.16 10.02
CA ALA A 204 -13.12 0.13 8.77
C ALA A 204 -11.97 -0.86 8.53
N LEU A 205 -11.63 -1.05 7.27
CA LEU A 205 -10.51 -1.89 6.84
C LEU A 205 -9.56 -1.04 6.00
N TYR A 206 -8.28 -1.04 6.37
CA TYR A 206 -7.20 -0.38 5.66
C TYR A 206 -6.32 -1.44 4.98
N ILE A 207 -6.22 -1.39 3.66
CA ILE A 207 -5.52 -2.37 2.83
C ILE A 207 -4.39 -1.70 2.07
N ALA A 208 -3.15 -2.14 2.29
CA ALA A 208 -2.03 -1.76 1.44
C ALA A 208 -2.19 -2.39 0.05
N LEU A 209 -2.28 -1.57 -0.99
CA LEU A 209 -2.45 -2.00 -2.37
C LEU A 209 -1.08 -2.19 -3.05
N PRO A 210 -0.90 -3.23 -3.89
CA PRO A 210 0.30 -3.34 -4.71
C PRO A 210 0.37 -2.17 -5.69
N GLN A 211 1.60 -1.74 -6.00
CA GLN A 211 1.90 -0.72 -7.00
C GLN A 211 2.82 -1.32 -8.07
N THR A 212 2.78 -0.78 -9.29
CA THR A 212 3.76 -1.14 -10.34
C THR A 212 5.16 -0.67 -9.93
N ASP A 213 6.14 -1.58 -9.97
CA ASP A 213 7.53 -1.35 -9.61
C ASP A 213 8.39 -2.14 -10.61
N ARG A 214 8.61 -1.56 -11.80
CA ARG A 214 9.31 -2.23 -12.90
C ARG A 214 10.82 -2.37 -12.60
N PRO A 215 11.46 -3.46 -13.05
CA PRO A 215 10.89 -4.57 -13.81
C PRO A 215 10.41 -5.74 -12.93
N PHE A 216 10.30 -5.56 -11.61
CA PHE A 216 10.00 -6.65 -10.68
C PHE A 216 8.52 -7.07 -10.73
N GLN A 217 7.62 -6.09 -10.70
CA GLN A 217 6.17 -6.31 -10.80
C GLN A 217 5.44 -5.20 -11.56
N GLN A 218 4.32 -5.55 -12.17
CA GLN A 218 3.38 -4.61 -12.78
C GLN A 218 1.96 -4.97 -12.33
N VAL A 219 1.21 -3.98 -11.84
CA VAL A 219 -0.22 -4.13 -11.54
C VAL A 219 -1.02 -3.80 -12.81
N LEU A 220 -1.94 -4.69 -13.17
CA LEU A 220 -2.82 -4.54 -14.34
C LEU A 220 -4.21 -4.06 -13.90
N ASN A 221 -4.81 -4.73 -12.91
CA ASN A 221 -6.10 -4.39 -12.35
C ASN A 221 -6.11 -4.63 -10.84
N ILE A 222 -6.91 -3.83 -10.14
CA ILE A 222 -7.29 -4.05 -8.74
C ILE A 222 -8.81 -4.15 -8.69
N TYR A 223 -9.32 -5.26 -8.18
CA TYR A 223 -10.74 -5.51 -7.98
C TYR A 223 -11.02 -5.60 -6.48
N LEU A 224 -11.88 -4.71 -5.98
CA LEU A 224 -12.29 -4.70 -4.59
C LEU A 224 -13.80 -4.62 -4.51
N LYS A 225 -14.41 -5.53 -3.74
CA LYS A 225 -15.87 -5.70 -3.68
C LYS A 225 -16.54 -4.73 -2.69
N ASN A 226 -16.35 -3.42 -2.87
CA ASN A 226 -17.18 -2.39 -2.22
C ASN A 226 -16.97 -1.01 -2.88
N ASN A 227 -18.03 -0.19 -2.97
CA ASN A 227 -17.98 1.08 -3.71
C ASN A 227 -17.53 2.29 -2.86
N ASN A 228 -17.31 2.12 -1.55
CA ASN A 228 -16.89 3.18 -0.64
C ASN A 228 -15.37 3.15 -0.44
N LEU A 229 -14.66 3.53 -1.51
CA LEU A 229 -13.21 3.52 -1.62
C LEU A 229 -12.62 4.91 -1.34
N GLU A 230 -11.82 5.03 -0.29
CA GLU A 230 -10.95 6.19 -0.06
C GLU A 230 -9.47 5.76 -0.27
N GLU A 231 -8.77 6.42 -1.18
CA GLU A 231 -7.34 6.18 -1.44
C GLU A 231 -6.46 7.19 -0.71
N ILE A 232 -5.54 6.67 0.09
CA ILE A 232 -4.66 7.41 0.98
C ILE A 232 -3.22 6.99 0.65
N PHE A 233 -2.29 7.94 0.68
CA PHE A 233 -0.86 7.65 0.69
C PHE A 233 -0.32 7.91 2.10
N ASP A 234 0.47 6.99 2.66
CA ASP A 234 1.24 7.26 3.87
C ASP A 234 2.55 8.02 3.55
N ASN A 235 3.35 8.32 4.57
CA ASN A 235 4.59 9.11 4.39
C ASN A 235 5.66 8.37 3.56
N ASN A 236 5.56 7.05 3.42
CA ASN A 236 6.41 6.22 2.57
C ASN A 236 5.80 6.05 1.15
N TRP A 237 4.67 6.70 0.88
CA TRP A 237 3.89 6.57 -0.35
C TRP A 237 3.42 5.14 -0.65
N ASN A 238 3.12 4.38 0.40
CA ASN A 238 2.28 3.21 0.26
C ASN A 238 0.86 3.67 -0.10
N LEU A 239 0.33 3.19 -1.22
CA LEU A 239 -1.08 3.34 -1.58
C LEU A 239 -1.91 2.45 -0.66
N ILE A 240 -2.81 3.06 0.11
CA ILE A 240 -3.67 2.40 1.08
C ILE A 240 -5.12 2.69 0.72
N SER A 241 -5.89 1.63 0.55
CA SER A 241 -7.35 1.68 0.40
C SER A 241 -8.01 1.59 1.77
N LYS A 242 -8.86 2.56 2.10
CA LYS A 242 -9.72 2.52 3.28
C LYS A 242 -11.16 2.22 2.85
N LEU A 243 -11.75 1.21 3.47
CA LEU A 243 -13.15 0.82 3.31
C LEU A 243 -13.90 1.06 4.61
N HIS A 244 -15.05 1.73 4.53
CA HIS A 244 -16.01 1.77 5.63
C HIS A 244 -16.90 0.52 5.60
N LEU A 245 -16.87 -0.26 6.68
CA LEU A 245 -17.63 -1.50 6.87
C LEU A 245 -18.89 -1.29 7.72
N GLY A 246 -18.94 -0.22 8.51
CA GLY A 246 -20.12 0.16 9.29
C GLY A 246 -20.14 -0.48 10.68
N ASN A 247 -21.30 -0.93 11.14
CA ASN A 247 -21.43 -1.59 12.44
C ASN A 247 -21.52 -3.10 12.26
N LEU A 248 -21.08 -3.87 13.25
CA LEU A 248 -21.18 -5.34 13.25
C LEU A 248 -21.69 -5.78 14.63
N ASP A 249 -22.88 -6.37 14.66
CA ASP A 249 -23.53 -6.80 15.89
C ASP A 249 -22.89 -8.08 16.45
N GLU A 250 -23.21 -8.43 17.70
CA GLU A 250 -22.65 -9.63 18.35
C GLU A 250 -23.01 -10.91 17.56
N GLY A 251 -21.98 -11.67 17.16
CA GLY A 251 -22.09 -12.90 16.37
C GLY A 251 -22.00 -12.71 14.85
N GLU A 252 -22.00 -11.47 14.35
CA GLU A 252 -21.88 -11.17 12.92
C GLU A 252 -20.43 -11.24 12.40
N GLU A 253 -20.31 -11.46 11.10
CA GLU A 253 -19.05 -11.65 10.36
C GLU A 253 -19.13 -10.93 9.02
N ILE A 254 -18.04 -10.27 8.62
CA ILE A 254 -17.87 -9.63 7.32
C ILE A 254 -16.57 -10.10 6.66
N SER A 255 -16.64 -10.34 5.35
CA SER A 255 -15.48 -10.68 4.51
C SER A 255 -15.36 -9.66 3.38
N VAL A 256 -14.13 -9.20 3.14
CA VAL A 256 -13.75 -8.31 2.04
C VAL A 256 -12.69 -9.02 1.18
N MET A 257 -13.00 -9.19 -0.10
CA MET A 257 -12.08 -9.81 -1.06
C MET A 257 -11.44 -8.72 -1.95
N LEU A 258 -10.12 -8.62 -1.87
CA LEU A 258 -9.25 -7.92 -2.81
C LEU A 258 -8.74 -8.95 -3.84
N THR A 259 -8.75 -8.63 -5.13
CA THR A 259 -8.09 -9.42 -6.18
C THR A 259 -7.27 -8.50 -7.06
N ASN A 260 -6.00 -8.87 -7.29
CA ASN A 260 -5.05 -8.08 -8.06
C ASN A 260 -4.61 -8.91 -9.28
N ASP A 261 -4.87 -8.41 -10.49
CA ASP A 261 -4.22 -8.94 -11.68
C ASP A 261 -2.85 -8.31 -11.81
N VAL A 262 -1.80 -9.12 -11.78
CA VAL A 262 -0.42 -8.66 -11.76
C VAL A 262 0.46 -9.48 -12.69
N ILE A 263 1.49 -8.83 -13.21
CA ILE A 263 2.64 -9.47 -13.85
C ILE A 263 3.76 -9.45 -12.82
N ILE A 264 4.30 -10.62 -12.49
CA ILE A 264 5.47 -10.78 -11.62
C ILE A 264 6.56 -11.49 -12.42
N ASN A 265 7.79 -11.00 -12.31
CA ASN A 265 8.92 -11.59 -13.01
C ASN A 265 9.83 -12.38 -12.07
N GLU A 266 10.24 -13.55 -12.54
CA GLU A 266 11.42 -14.26 -12.06
C GLU A 266 12.63 -13.66 -12.78
N PHE A 267 13.60 -13.20 -12.02
CA PHE A 267 14.77 -12.47 -12.52
C PHE A 267 16.03 -12.89 -11.77
N GLU A 268 17.19 -12.63 -12.38
CA GLU A 268 18.50 -12.66 -11.74
C GLU A 268 19.24 -11.34 -11.96
N PHE A 269 20.13 -10.98 -11.03
CA PHE A 269 20.94 -9.77 -11.14
C PHE A 269 22.19 -10.02 -11.99
N ILE A 270 22.39 -9.18 -13.00
CA ILE A 270 23.56 -9.21 -13.86
C ILE A 270 24.71 -8.51 -13.13
N SER A 271 25.94 -9.01 -13.26
CA SER A 271 27.12 -8.26 -12.84
C SER A 271 27.28 -7.01 -13.72
N SER A 272 26.89 -5.85 -13.20
CA SER A 272 27.02 -4.59 -13.94
C SER A 272 28.49 -4.21 -14.12
N ASN A 273 28.95 -4.22 -15.37
CA ASN A 273 30.11 -3.44 -15.83
C ASN A 273 29.67 -2.02 -16.28
N VAL A 274 28.45 -1.61 -15.92
CA VAL A 274 27.72 -0.53 -16.59
C VAL A 274 27.81 0.75 -15.77
N SER A 275 28.62 1.69 -16.26
CA SER A 275 28.86 3.02 -15.68
C SER A 275 27.71 4.01 -15.92
N SER A 276 26.46 3.55 -15.99
CA SER A 276 25.31 4.38 -16.39
C SER A 276 24.64 5.14 -15.25
N PHE A 277 24.94 4.78 -14.00
CA PHE A 277 24.33 5.35 -12.79
C PHE A 277 25.37 5.48 -11.66
N GLU A 278 26.32 6.42 -11.84
CA GLU A 278 27.12 6.93 -10.72
C GLU A 278 26.26 7.86 -9.84
N ASN A 279 26.23 7.64 -8.53
CA ASN A 279 25.45 8.41 -7.54
C ASN A 279 23.91 8.25 -7.65
N ASP A 280 23.42 7.03 -7.82
CA ASP A 280 21.99 6.70 -7.71
C ASP A 280 21.54 6.78 -6.23
N VAL A 281 22.41 6.38 -5.29
CA VAL A 281 22.20 6.65 -3.87
C VAL A 281 22.39 8.15 -3.59
N ASN A 282 21.29 8.86 -3.39
CA ASN A 282 21.32 10.31 -3.10
C ASN A 282 21.21 10.61 -1.59
N GLU A 283 21.44 11.87 -1.22
CA GLU A 283 21.41 12.33 0.18
C GLU A 283 20.08 12.03 0.89
N LYS A 284 18.95 12.03 0.17
CA LYS A 284 17.62 11.75 0.74
C LYS A 284 17.38 10.25 0.92
N ASP A 285 17.93 9.39 0.07
CA ASP A 285 17.97 7.94 0.34
C ASP A 285 18.75 7.65 1.63
N ILE A 286 19.88 8.35 1.84
CA ILE A 286 20.70 8.22 3.05
C ILE A 286 19.92 8.72 4.28
N GLU A 287 19.36 9.92 4.23
CA GLU A 287 18.59 10.53 5.32
C GLU A 287 17.44 9.63 5.79
N LEU A 288 16.64 9.12 4.84
CA LEU A 288 15.45 8.33 5.15
C LEU A 288 15.78 6.89 5.56
N TYR A 289 16.78 6.25 4.93
CA TYR A 289 16.96 4.80 5.02
C TYR A 289 18.31 4.34 5.59
N THR A 290 19.09 5.20 6.24
CA THR A 290 20.21 4.79 7.11
C THR A 290 19.94 5.08 8.60
N GLY A 291 18.87 5.80 8.91
CA GLY A 291 18.45 6.14 10.26
C GLY A 291 17.86 4.97 11.08
N SER A 292 17.75 5.18 12.38
CA SER A 292 17.00 4.29 13.28
C SER A 292 15.53 4.67 13.32
N GLU A 293 14.66 3.67 13.40
CA GLU A 293 13.22 3.81 13.57
C GLU A 293 12.74 2.68 14.54
N PRO A 294 11.46 2.58 14.92
CA PRO A 294 10.99 1.49 15.78
C PRO A 294 11.48 0.12 15.30
N PHE A 295 11.96 -0.71 16.22
CA PHE A 295 12.61 -2.02 15.98
C PHE A 295 13.94 -2.00 15.19
N ILE A 296 14.20 -0.98 14.36
CA ILE A 296 15.42 -0.80 13.55
C ILE A 296 16.48 -0.02 14.33
N GLU A 297 17.31 -0.72 15.10
CA GLU A 297 18.29 -0.15 16.02
C GLU A 297 19.62 0.29 15.36
N ALA A 298 19.59 0.91 14.18
CA ALA A 298 20.78 1.22 13.38
C ALA A 298 21.87 2.03 14.12
N ASN A 299 21.49 2.83 15.11
CA ASN A 299 22.41 3.63 15.92
C ASN A 299 22.99 2.92 17.15
N ASN A 300 22.53 1.72 17.48
CA ASN A 300 22.96 0.96 18.65
C ASN A 300 24.46 0.57 18.54
N ALA A 301 25.23 0.81 19.61
CA ALA A 301 26.68 0.60 19.62
C ALA A 301 27.07 -0.88 19.42
N PHE A 302 26.26 -1.83 19.89
CA PHE A 302 26.50 -3.26 19.69
C PHE A 302 26.27 -3.67 18.22
N ILE A 303 25.22 -3.15 17.58
CA ILE A 303 24.97 -3.33 16.15
C ILE A 303 26.13 -2.76 15.32
N LYS A 304 26.60 -1.55 15.65
CA LYS A 304 27.75 -0.93 14.96
C LYS A 304 29.06 -1.70 15.13
N ASP A 305 29.29 -2.34 16.27
CA ASP A 305 30.46 -3.22 16.45
C ASP A 305 30.33 -4.52 15.63
N ILE A 306 29.14 -5.14 15.57
CA ILE A 306 28.87 -6.28 14.67
C ILE A 306 29.17 -5.88 13.22
N VAL A 307 28.62 -4.76 12.74
CA VAL A 307 28.85 -4.28 11.38
C VAL A 307 30.34 -4.09 11.10
N LYS A 308 31.07 -3.43 12.00
CA LYS A 308 32.53 -3.23 11.88
C LYS A 308 33.31 -4.53 11.82
N ASN A 309 32.92 -5.53 12.62
CA ASN A 309 33.59 -6.83 12.65
C ASN A 309 33.28 -7.68 11.40
N VAL A 310 32.04 -7.64 10.90
CA VAL A 310 31.60 -8.37 9.69
C VAL A 310 32.10 -7.71 8.40
N SER A 311 32.12 -6.37 8.34
CA SER A 311 32.69 -5.66 7.20
C SER A 311 34.21 -5.85 7.10
N GLY A 312 34.91 -6.00 8.22
CA GLY A 312 36.34 -6.33 8.24
C GLY A 312 37.24 -5.29 7.57
N GLY A 313 36.80 -4.03 7.51
CA GLY A 313 37.49 -2.94 6.81
C GLY A 313 37.21 -2.85 5.31
N GLU A 314 36.24 -3.62 4.80
CA GLU A 314 35.68 -3.45 3.46
C GLU A 314 35.02 -2.07 3.31
N THR A 315 35.03 -1.53 2.08
CA THR A 315 34.42 -0.24 1.74
C THR A 315 33.39 -0.34 0.62
N ASP A 316 33.36 -1.42 -0.16
CA ASP A 316 32.32 -1.64 -1.17
C ASP A 316 30.97 -1.97 -0.50
N PRO A 317 29.93 -1.12 -0.65
CA PRO A 317 28.62 -1.35 -0.03
C PRO A 317 27.97 -2.68 -0.43
N LYS A 318 28.19 -3.16 -1.65
CA LYS A 318 27.67 -4.44 -2.13
C LYS A 318 28.30 -5.61 -1.40
N ILE A 319 29.62 -5.58 -1.24
CA ILE A 319 30.37 -6.64 -0.53
C ILE A 319 30.04 -6.60 0.97
N ILE A 320 29.85 -5.42 1.55
CA ILE A 320 29.40 -5.27 2.95
C ILE A 320 27.99 -5.88 3.10
N ALA A 321 27.04 -5.51 2.24
CA ALA A 321 25.69 -6.07 2.25
C ALA A 321 25.68 -7.60 2.14
N GLU A 322 26.48 -8.18 1.22
CA GLU A 322 26.65 -9.63 1.08
C GLU A 322 27.17 -10.30 2.36
N ARG A 323 28.21 -9.74 2.99
CA ARG A 323 28.75 -10.27 4.27
C ARG A 323 27.73 -10.18 5.41
N LEU A 324 26.94 -9.11 5.47
CA LEU A 324 25.86 -8.95 6.45
C LEU A 324 24.71 -9.93 6.19
N TYR A 325 24.39 -10.20 4.93
CA TYR A 325 23.35 -11.16 4.50
C TYR A 325 23.75 -12.60 4.89
N ASP A 326 25.00 -12.98 4.67
CA ASP A 326 25.58 -14.25 5.14
C ASP A 326 25.66 -14.32 6.67
N PHE A 327 26.03 -13.23 7.35
CA PHE A 327 26.04 -13.18 8.82
C PHE A 327 24.64 -13.45 9.40
N VAL A 328 23.57 -12.86 8.86
CA VAL A 328 22.20 -13.10 9.35
C VAL A 328 21.80 -14.56 9.15
N ARG A 329 21.94 -15.11 7.94
CA ARG A 329 21.60 -16.53 7.69
C ARG A 329 22.43 -17.53 8.50
N ALA A 330 23.66 -17.17 8.88
CA ALA A 330 24.53 -18.03 9.68
C ALA A 330 24.27 -17.97 11.20
N ASN A 331 23.56 -16.95 11.70
CA ASN A 331 23.38 -16.71 13.15
C ASN A 331 21.93 -16.79 13.62
N ILE A 332 20.94 -16.75 12.71
CA ILE A 332 19.52 -16.88 13.03
C ILE A 332 18.97 -18.19 12.46
N GLU A 333 18.25 -18.96 13.29
CA GLU A 333 17.47 -20.14 12.87
C GLU A 333 16.00 -19.75 12.58
N TYR A 334 15.31 -20.48 11.71
CA TYR A 334 13.90 -20.19 11.41
C TYR A 334 12.97 -20.76 12.49
N ASP A 335 12.14 -19.91 13.09
CA ASP A 335 11.29 -20.24 14.23
C ASP A 335 9.89 -20.68 13.80
N TYR A 336 9.78 -21.96 13.40
CA TYR A 336 8.51 -22.58 13.04
C TYR A 336 7.50 -22.60 14.21
N GLU A 337 7.95 -22.66 15.46
CA GLU A 337 7.06 -22.61 16.63
C GLU A 337 6.41 -21.23 16.78
N LYS A 338 7.18 -20.15 16.55
CA LYS A 338 6.64 -18.79 16.47
C LYS A 338 5.64 -18.67 15.31
N LEU A 339 5.94 -19.24 14.14
CA LEU A 339 5.03 -19.24 12.98
C LEU A 339 3.70 -19.94 13.30
N ASP A 340 3.75 -21.18 13.80
CA ASP A 340 2.58 -22.00 14.13
C ASP A 340 1.74 -21.41 15.28
N SER A 341 2.32 -20.57 16.14
CA SER A 341 1.59 -19.89 17.22
C SER A 341 0.58 -18.85 16.72
N GLY A 342 0.77 -18.31 15.50
CA GLY A 342 -0.01 -17.19 14.98
C GLY A 342 0.21 -15.86 15.70
N TYR A 343 1.14 -15.78 16.66
CA TYR A 343 1.39 -14.58 17.47
C TYR A 343 2.70 -13.90 17.05
N PHE A 344 2.57 -12.71 16.44
CA PHE A 344 3.67 -12.03 15.76
C PHE A 344 4.00 -10.68 16.39
N GLU A 345 4.54 -10.72 17.61
CA GLU A 345 5.24 -9.56 18.15
C GLU A 345 6.50 -9.27 17.34
N TYR A 346 6.68 -7.98 17.01
CA TYR A 346 7.94 -7.44 16.54
C TYR A 346 8.95 -7.39 17.67
N ARG A 347 10.21 -7.62 17.31
CA ARG A 347 11.36 -7.60 18.19
C ARG A 347 12.40 -6.65 17.63
N THR A 348 13.19 -6.04 18.50
CA THR A 348 14.31 -5.23 18.06
C THR A 348 15.43 -6.10 17.49
N ALA A 349 16.32 -5.52 16.68
CA ALA A 349 17.47 -6.24 16.15
C ALA A 349 18.34 -6.90 17.24
N THR A 350 18.51 -6.25 18.40
CA THR A 350 19.24 -6.84 19.54
C THR A 350 18.50 -7.99 20.20
N GLU A 351 17.18 -7.93 20.33
CA GLU A 351 16.36 -9.06 20.83
C GLU A 351 16.42 -10.27 19.89
N ILE A 352 16.40 -10.04 18.58
CA ILE A 352 16.50 -11.09 17.56
C ILE A 352 17.88 -11.78 17.62
N LEU A 353 18.96 -10.99 17.72
CA LEU A 353 20.32 -11.51 17.89
C LEU A 353 20.51 -12.30 19.19
N ASN A 354 19.88 -11.86 20.28
CA ASN A 354 19.92 -12.57 21.56
C ASN A 354 19.14 -13.90 21.50
N ALA A 355 17.99 -13.91 20.82
CA ALA A 355 17.17 -15.11 20.66
C ALA A 355 17.76 -16.14 19.68
N LYS A 356 18.53 -15.68 18.68
CA LYS A 356 19.12 -16.49 17.59
C LYS A 356 18.11 -17.30 16.77
N LYS A 357 16.81 -16.99 16.89
CA LYS A 357 15.73 -17.58 16.10
C LYS A 357 14.62 -16.58 15.82
N GLY A 358 13.98 -16.69 14.67
CA GLY A 358 12.85 -15.82 14.29
C GLY A 358 12.17 -16.21 12.98
N ILE A 359 11.16 -15.45 12.60
CA ILE A 359 10.43 -15.59 11.33
C ILE A 359 10.86 -14.52 10.31
N CYS A 360 10.29 -14.52 9.11
CA CYS A 360 10.69 -13.64 8.01
C CYS A 360 10.79 -12.14 8.37
N THR A 361 9.89 -11.62 9.22
CA THR A 361 9.98 -10.24 9.73
C THR A 361 11.18 -10.01 10.63
N ASP A 362 11.54 -10.96 11.49
CA ASP A 362 12.71 -10.85 12.37
C ASP A 362 14.01 -10.84 11.53
N TYR A 363 14.11 -11.69 10.50
CA TYR A 363 15.24 -11.67 9.56
C TYR A 363 15.34 -10.32 8.84
N SER A 364 14.19 -9.78 8.42
CA SER A 364 14.13 -8.53 7.67
C SER A 364 14.48 -7.31 8.53
N ILE A 365 14.00 -7.26 9.78
CA ILE A 365 14.34 -6.22 10.77
C ILE A 365 15.84 -6.24 11.07
N LEU A 366 16.41 -7.42 11.35
CA LEU A 366 17.83 -7.55 11.67
C LEU A 366 18.73 -7.17 10.47
N TYR A 367 18.44 -7.69 9.28
CA TYR A 367 19.25 -7.39 8.10
C TYR A 367 19.16 -5.91 7.70
N THR A 368 17.95 -5.33 7.71
CA THR A 368 17.77 -3.87 7.51
C THR A 368 18.59 -3.08 8.53
N THR A 369 18.50 -3.43 9.82
CA THR A 369 19.25 -2.75 10.89
C THR A 369 20.76 -2.78 10.67
N LEU A 370 21.30 -3.92 10.24
CA LEU A 370 22.73 -4.07 9.94
C LEU A 370 23.15 -3.26 8.71
N CYS A 371 22.38 -3.28 7.63
CA CYS A 371 22.64 -2.46 6.44
C CYS A 371 22.61 -0.96 6.76
N ARG A 372 21.60 -0.50 7.49
CA ARG A 372 21.49 0.90 7.92
C ARG A 372 22.67 1.33 8.81
N ALA A 373 23.06 0.50 9.77
CA ALA A 373 24.24 0.72 10.60
C ALA A 373 25.57 0.71 9.80
N ALA A 374 25.58 0.12 8.60
CA ALA A 374 26.67 0.18 7.63
C ALA A 374 26.57 1.37 6.64
N ASN A 375 25.61 2.28 6.84
CA ASN A 375 25.30 3.40 5.95
C ASN A 375 24.85 2.96 4.53
N ILE A 376 24.17 1.83 4.44
CA ILE A 376 23.54 1.32 3.22
C ILE A 376 22.02 1.57 3.34
N PRO A 377 21.39 2.34 2.43
CA PRO A 377 19.94 2.52 2.41
C PRO A 377 19.22 1.17 2.39
N ALA A 378 18.36 0.94 3.37
CA ALA A 378 17.60 -0.30 3.48
C ALA A 378 16.19 -0.08 4.05
N ARG A 379 15.22 -0.86 3.59
CA ARG A 379 13.84 -0.85 4.10
C ARG A 379 13.27 -2.27 4.18
N VAL A 380 12.50 -2.53 5.24
CA VAL A 380 11.66 -3.73 5.32
C VAL A 380 10.54 -3.60 4.31
N ILE A 381 10.23 -4.69 3.61
CA ILE A 381 9.13 -4.80 2.66
C ILE A 381 8.22 -5.94 3.11
N THR A 382 6.92 -5.77 2.92
CA THR A 382 5.94 -6.84 3.12
C THR A 382 5.01 -7.00 1.92
N GLY A 383 4.44 -8.19 1.80
CA GLY A 383 3.61 -8.57 0.67
C GLY A 383 3.23 -10.04 0.63
N ILE A 384 2.96 -10.55 -0.57
CA ILE A 384 2.35 -11.87 -0.78
C ILE A 384 3.35 -12.80 -1.49
N PRO A 385 3.72 -13.95 -0.90
CA PRO A 385 4.69 -14.89 -1.49
C PRO A 385 4.00 -15.79 -2.53
N VAL A 386 3.85 -15.32 -3.78
CA VAL A 386 3.00 -15.98 -4.79
C VAL A 386 3.48 -17.39 -5.13
N LEU A 387 4.80 -17.67 -5.18
CA LEU A 387 5.25 -19.05 -5.37
C LEU A 387 4.88 -19.95 -4.19
N GLY A 388 4.86 -19.41 -2.96
CA GLY A 388 4.42 -20.14 -1.77
C GLY A 388 2.96 -20.58 -1.89
N ILE A 389 2.07 -19.67 -2.31
CA ILE A 389 0.65 -19.97 -2.58
C ILE A 389 0.53 -21.09 -3.62
N LEU A 390 1.28 -21.00 -4.73
CA LEU A 390 1.26 -22.01 -5.80
C LEU A 390 1.83 -23.38 -5.38
N GLN A 391 2.55 -23.47 -4.26
CA GLN A 391 3.11 -24.71 -3.73
C GLN A 391 2.29 -25.32 -2.58
N GLU A 392 1.40 -24.56 -1.95
CA GLU A 392 0.61 -25.02 -0.80
C GLU A 392 -0.60 -25.89 -1.23
N GLU A 393 -0.94 -26.90 -0.43
CA GLU A 393 -2.06 -27.80 -0.74
C GLU A 393 -3.40 -27.06 -0.56
N GLY A 394 -4.01 -26.68 -1.69
CA GLY A 394 -5.24 -25.87 -1.72
C GLY A 394 -5.03 -24.49 -2.34
N GLY A 395 -3.79 -24.07 -2.59
CA GLY A 395 -3.48 -22.82 -3.27
C GLY A 395 -3.81 -21.57 -2.45
N GLN A 396 -3.60 -21.62 -1.13
CA GLN A 396 -3.89 -20.53 -0.19
C GLN A 396 -2.83 -20.46 0.93
N LEU A 397 -2.52 -19.26 1.43
CA LEU A 397 -1.68 -19.05 2.61
C LEU A 397 -2.34 -18.15 3.65
N ARG A 398 -2.12 -18.45 4.93
CA ARG A 398 -2.67 -17.69 6.07
C ARG A 398 -1.80 -16.52 6.51
N TYR A 399 -0.59 -16.41 5.96
CA TYR A 399 0.41 -15.42 6.33
C TYR A 399 1.05 -14.84 5.07
N GLY A 400 1.22 -13.52 5.06
CA GLY A 400 2.05 -12.84 4.07
C GLY A 400 3.54 -13.10 4.34
N HIS A 401 4.39 -12.40 3.60
CA HIS A 401 5.84 -12.52 3.73
C HIS A 401 6.50 -11.16 3.94
N ALA A 402 7.69 -11.19 4.54
CA ALA A 402 8.53 -10.02 4.77
C ALA A 402 9.94 -10.27 4.25
N TRP A 403 10.49 -9.28 3.54
CA TRP A 403 11.84 -9.27 3.01
C TRP A 403 12.44 -7.87 3.14
N VAL A 404 13.59 -7.62 2.53
CA VAL A 404 14.28 -6.32 2.57
C VAL A 404 14.54 -5.84 1.16
N GLU A 405 14.47 -4.53 0.96
CA GLU A 405 15.10 -3.88 -0.17
C GLU A 405 16.30 -3.04 0.32
N ILE A 406 17.41 -3.12 -0.41
CA ILE A 406 18.57 -2.23 -0.21
C ILE A 406 18.77 -1.37 -1.46
N LYS A 407 19.26 -0.14 -1.34
CA LYS A 407 19.68 0.66 -2.49
C LYS A 407 21.20 0.56 -2.67
N LEU A 408 21.65 0.20 -3.86
CA LEU A 408 23.06 0.21 -4.25
C LEU A 408 23.25 1.01 -5.54
N ASP A 409 24.35 1.74 -5.65
CA ASP A 409 24.69 2.49 -6.86
C ASP A 409 24.72 1.59 -8.10
N SER A 410 24.22 2.11 -9.23
CA SER A 410 24.04 1.39 -10.48
C SER A 410 23.10 0.18 -10.46
N TYR A 411 22.40 -0.10 -9.36
CA TYR A 411 21.39 -1.16 -9.27
C TYR A 411 19.99 -0.65 -8.86
N GLY A 412 19.88 0.53 -8.25
CA GLY A 412 18.64 1.01 -7.64
C GLY A 412 18.27 0.20 -6.39
N TRP A 413 16.97 0.11 -6.13
CA TRP A 413 16.42 -0.72 -5.05
C TRP A 413 16.40 -2.20 -5.46
N ILE A 414 17.08 -3.02 -4.67
CA ILE A 414 17.29 -4.46 -4.87
C ILE A 414 16.47 -5.23 -3.82
N PRO A 415 15.42 -5.97 -4.20
CA PRO A 415 14.73 -6.90 -3.29
C PRO A 415 15.60 -8.11 -2.94
N LEU A 416 15.67 -8.43 -1.65
CA LEU A 416 16.48 -9.48 -1.05
C LEU A 416 15.69 -10.26 0.00
N ASP A 417 15.38 -11.53 -0.31
CA ASP A 417 14.74 -12.45 0.63
C ASP A 417 15.81 -13.18 1.46
N ILE A 418 16.08 -12.72 2.68
CA ILE A 418 17.07 -13.34 3.58
C ILE A 418 16.56 -14.66 4.18
N THR A 419 15.25 -14.92 4.10
CA THR A 419 14.61 -16.11 4.68
C THR A 419 14.73 -17.30 3.74
N ASN A 420 14.39 -17.10 2.47
CA ASN A 420 14.26 -18.18 1.49
C ASN A 420 15.48 -18.35 0.59
N ASN A 421 16.15 -17.25 0.21
CA ASN A 421 17.27 -17.33 -0.72
C ASN A 421 18.56 -17.79 -0.02
N ARG A 422 19.36 -18.58 -0.73
CA ARG A 422 20.61 -19.17 -0.19
C ARG A 422 21.85 -18.31 -0.41
N SER A 423 21.76 -17.30 -1.28
CA SER A 423 22.87 -16.43 -1.66
C SER A 423 22.37 -15.01 -1.85
N PHE A 424 23.23 -14.04 -1.55
CA PHE A 424 22.95 -12.62 -1.80
C PHE A 424 22.69 -12.37 -3.30
N MET A 425 21.72 -11.52 -3.61
CA MET A 425 21.28 -11.20 -4.98
C MET A 425 21.01 -12.44 -5.88
N SER A 426 20.61 -13.58 -5.30
CA SER A 426 20.16 -14.73 -6.10
C SER A 426 18.78 -14.49 -6.70
N ASN A 427 18.43 -15.35 -7.65
CA ASN A 427 17.19 -15.31 -8.43
C ASN A 427 15.94 -15.16 -7.54
N ASN A 428 14.99 -14.31 -7.92
CA ASN A 428 13.74 -14.10 -7.18
C ASN A 428 12.72 -15.23 -7.43
N HIS A 429 13.05 -16.43 -7.00
CA HIS A 429 12.18 -17.60 -7.18
C HIS A 429 10.84 -17.44 -6.44
N MET A 430 10.79 -16.74 -5.31
CA MET A 430 9.58 -16.67 -4.47
C MET A 430 8.39 -15.92 -5.11
N LEU A 431 8.62 -15.17 -6.20
CA LEU A 431 7.61 -14.34 -6.87
C LEU A 431 6.85 -13.43 -5.88
N ASN A 432 7.58 -12.83 -4.94
CA ASN A 432 7.01 -11.98 -3.90
C ASN A 432 6.33 -10.73 -4.51
N LEU A 433 5.01 -10.59 -4.31
CA LEU A 433 4.23 -9.42 -4.70
C LEU A 433 4.30 -8.37 -3.57
N LYS A 434 4.99 -7.27 -3.82
CA LYS A 434 5.15 -6.13 -2.92
C LYS A 434 3.85 -5.36 -2.74
N THR A 435 3.41 -5.17 -1.49
CA THR A 435 2.24 -4.34 -1.16
C THR A 435 2.56 -3.18 -0.22
N TYR A 436 3.58 -3.29 0.64
CA TYR A 436 3.88 -2.25 1.63
C TYR A 436 5.39 -2.10 1.91
N GLU A 437 5.80 -0.86 2.22
CA GLU A 437 7.17 -0.47 2.59
C GLU A 437 7.26 0.11 4.00
N GLY A 438 8.19 -0.43 4.78
CA GLY A 438 8.34 -0.14 6.20
C GLY A 438 7.85 -1.28 7.07
N ILE A 439 7.92 -1.08 8.38
CA ILE A 439 7.30 -1.97 9.37
C ILE A 439 5.86 -1.51 9.56
N TYR A 440 4.87 -2.42 9.47
CA TYR A 440 3.48 -2.05 9.70
C TYR A 440 3.29 -1.42 11.08
N ASN A 441 2.44 -0.41 11.17
CA ASN A 441 1.86 -0.03 12.45
C ASN A 441 0.80 -1.08 12.85
N THR A 442 1.23 -2.14 13.53
CA THR A 442 0.36 -3.22 14.03
C THR A 442 -0.44 -2.82 15.26
N GLU A 443 -0.12 -1.68 15.89
CA GLU A 443 -0.82 -1.20 17.09
C GLU A 443 -2.08 -0.40 16.75
N GLY A 444 -3.02 -1.06 16.08
CA GLY A 444 -4.42 -0.67 16.16
C GLY A 444 -4.92 -0.79 17.61
N ASN A 445 -4.77 0.31 18.38
CA ASN A 445 -5.36 0.70 19.68
C ASN A 445 -4.39 1.27 20.75
N SER A 446 -3.12 1.59 20.45
CA SER A 446 -2.23 2.26 21.42
C SER A 446 -2.22 3.78 21.32
N PRO A 447 -2.69 4.54 22.33
CA PRO A 447 -2.58 5.99 22.33
C PRO A 447 -1.16 6.44 22.71
N GLY A 448 -0.28 6.64 21.72
CA GLY A 448 1.02 7.28 21.96
C GLY A 448 2.17 7.06 20.98
N SER A 449 2.03 6.23 19.93
CA SER A 449 3.12 6.01 18.98
C SER A 449 3.36 7.23 18.08
N VAL A 450 4.56 7.82 18.15
CA VAL A 450 4.93 9.03 17.40
C VAL A 450 5.39 8.68 15.98
N SER A 451 4.44 8.28 15.14
CA SER A 451 4.57 8.30 13.68
C SER A 451 3.18 8.40 13.04
N ASN A 452 3.01 9.28 12.05
CA ASN A 452 1.76 9.42 11.29
C ASN A 452 1.61 8.27 10.28
N THR A 453 1.57 7.03 10.76
CA THR A 453 1.45 5.81 9.97
C THR A 453 0.02 5.31 10.02
N VAL A 454 -0.62 5.26 8.86
CA VAL A 454 -1.98 4.72 8.68
C VAL A 454 -1.98 3.24 9.14
N PRO A 455 -2.91 2.83 10.03
CA PRO A 455 -2.99 1.44 10.45
C PRO A 455 -3.31 0.54 9.24
N ILE A 456 -2.78 -0.68 9.20
CA ILE A 456 -3.13 -1.68 8.19
C ILE A 456 -3.92 -2.80 8.88
N GLY A 457 -5.02 -3.23 8.26
CA GLY A 457 -6.00 -4.15 8.85
C GLY A 457 -7.25 -3.43 9.36
N PHE A 458 -7.95 -4.06 10.30
CA PHE A 458 -9.23 -3.59 10.81
C PHE A 458 -9.09 -2.59 11.97
N THR A 459 -9.88 -1.52 11.93
CA THR A 459 -10.09 -0.57 13.04
C THR A 459 -11.57 -0.49 13.38
N TYR A 460 -11.93 -0.35 14.65
CA TYR A 460 -13.32 -0.26 15.10
C TYR A 460 -13.40 0.31 16.52
N PHE A 461 -14.56 0.86 16.88
CA PHE A 461 -14.95 1.14 18.26
C PHE A 461 -15.90 0.05 18.76
N TRP A 462 -16.28 0.06 20.04
CA TRP A 462 -17.27 -0.86 20.59
C TRP A 462 -18.17 -0.22 21.64
N ASP A 463 -19.38 -0.75 21.77
CA ASP A 463 -20.34 -0.34 22.80
C ASP A 463 -20.03 -1.02 24.15
N GLY A 464 -20.27 -0.32 25.26
CA GLY A 464 -20.24 -0.90 26.60
C GLY A 464 -18.88 -0.89 27.30
N GLY A 465 -18.82 -1.50 28.49
CA GLY A 465 -17.64 -1.45 29.37
C GLY A 465 -16.64 -2.60 29.20
N ALA A 466 -17.00 -3.66 28.46
CA ALA A 466 -16.13 -4.79 28.17
C ALA A 466 -15.69 -4.71 26.70
N ARG A 467 -14.42 -5.02 26.43
CA ARG A 467 -13.91 -5.15 25.06
C ARG A 467 -14.45 -6.44 24.44
N PRO A 468 -15.06 -6.41 23.24
CA PRO A 468 -15.47 -7.62 22.54
C PRO A 468 -14.27 -8.52 22.22
N ASP A 469 -14.49 -9.84 22.24
CA ASP A 469 -13.62 -10.80 21.58
C ASP A 469 -13.84 -10.68 20.06
N ILE A 470 -12.75 -10.43 19.35
CA ILE A 470 -12.75 -10.19 17.90
C ILE A 470 -11.83 -11.20 17.24
N PHE A 471 -12.38 -11.93 16.28
CA PHE A 471 -11.59 -12.74 15.37
C PHE A 471 -11.34 -11.97 14.09
N SER A 472 -10.08 -11.88 13.68
CA SER A 472 -9.70 -11.38 12.35
C SER A 472 -8.66 -12.28 11.71
N GLU A 473 -8.75 -12.43 10.40
CA GLU A 473 -7.84 -13.25 9.61
C GLU A 473 -7.67 -12.64 8.21
N VAL A 474 -6.51 -12.90 7.59
CA VAL A 474 -6.27 -12.63 6.17
C VAL A 474 -5.82 -13.93 5.50
N ILE A 475 -6.46 -14.28 4.40
CA ILE A 475 -6.14 -15.47 3.60
C ILE A 475 -5.75 -15.01 2.19
N TYR A 476 -4.56 -15.41 1.73
CA TYR A 476 -3.99 -15.06 0.42
C TYR A 476 -4.10 -16.22 -0.55
#